data_AF-A0A507EH20-F1
#
_entry.id   AF-A0A507EH20-F1
#
_cell.length_a   1.000
_cell.length_b   1.000
_cell.length_c   1.000
_cell.angle_alpha   90.00
_cell.angle_beta   90.00
_cell.angle_gamma   90.00
#
_symmetry.space_group_name_H-M   'P 1'
#
loop_
_entity.id
_entity.type
_entity.pdbx_description
1 polymer ?
#
loop_
_entity_poly.entity_id
_entity_poly.type
_entity_poly.pdbx_seq_one_letter_code
_entity_poly.pdbx_strand_id
1 'polypeptide(L)'
;MIKHLALFLLSVAVAVTLSYAQPSTALPDFLPDALHAASTLYIDHVDAAEDPCLINEGCLTGNGTRMLLRFASKVHNIGNADAYLGKPPANRTDPNNPIYWHWDSCHEHWHFTAYANYKLLSGDLSNEILRGHKNGFCLEDLGCNDESKEPYYNCRNQGVSMGCYDMYDETLPCQWIDVTDLHLTPGYTAQTEYVLQVAINEAGFFPEGNIANNVAHIKVVIGDVPPYTGPSLAEVRRMGAPDGPEGGDGPRGGGGGVDGAGGAGEAMGASSAGARMGARRLRKRKQFYRKAV
;
A
#
# COMPACT_ATOMS: atom_id res chain seq x y z
N MET A 1 31.54 -84.12 -18.28
CA MET A 1 30.22 -84.69 -17.93
C MET A 1 29.46 -83.65 -17.13
N ILE A 2 28.20 -83.42 -17.53
CA ILE A 2 27.15 -82.56 -16.93
C ILE A 2 27.38 -81.04 -16.98
N LYS A 3 26.62 -80.41 -17.88
CA LYS A 3 26.38 -78.97 -18.04
C LYS A 3 25.43 -78.50 -16.92
N HIS A 4 25.73 -77.39 -16.24
CA HIS A 4 24.71 -76.63 -15.52
C HIS A 4 24.49 -75.27 -16.18
N LEU A 5 23.24 -75.12 -16.61
CA LEU A 5 22.62 -74.01 -17.32
C LEU A 5 22.41 -72.85 -16.33
N ALA A 6 23.02 -71.70 -16.59
CA ALA A 6 22.69 -70.46 -15.88
C ALA A 6 21.59 -69.73 -16.68
N LEU A 7 20.40 -69.66 -16.09
CA LEU A 7 19.22 -69.00 -16.65
C LEU A 7 19.34 -67.48 -16.38
N PHE A 8 19.53 -66.68 -17.42
CA PHE A 8 19.42 -65.22 -17.34
C PHE A 8 17.94 -64.82 -17.38
N LEU A 9 17.41 -64.28 -16.28
CA LEU A 9 16.14 -63.57 -16.28
C LEU A 9 16.42 -62.08 -16.49
N LEU A 10 16.05 -61.59 -17.68
CA LEU A 10 16.05 -60.17 -18.01
C LEU A 10 14.72 -59.57 -17.51
N SER A 11 14.73 -58.82 -16.41
CA SER A 11 13.58 -58.02 -16.00
C SER A 11 13.69 -56.63 -16.61
N VAL A 12 12.86 -56.34 -17.61
CA VAL A 12 12.68 -54.99 -18.13
C VAL A 12 11.70 -54.27 -17.19
N ALA A 13 12.23 -53.36 -16.35
CA ALA A 13 11.39 -52.44 -15.59
C ALA A 13 11.00 -51.26 -16.48
N VAL A 14 9.74 -51.22 -16.91
CA VAL A 14 9.16 -50.02 -17.54
C VAL A 14 8.80 -49.05 -16.43
N ALA A 15 9.59 -47.99 -16.27
CA ALA A 15 9.26 -46.87 -15.40
C ALA A 15 8.19 -46.02 -16.10
N VAL A 16 6.93 -46.21 -15.73
CA VAL A 16 5.86 -45.27 -16.07
C VAL A 16 6.01 -44.08 -15.12
N THR A 17 6.60 -42.98 -15.60
CA THR A 17 6.55 -41.71 -14.88
C THR A 17 5.14 -41.13 -15.00
N LEU A 18 4.29 -41.35 -14.00
CA LEU A 18 3.11 -40.53 -13.82
C LEU A 18 3.59 -39.09 -13.53
N SER A 19 3.50 -38.20 -14.51
CA SER A 19 3.55 -36.77 -14.28
C SER A 19 2.27 -36.39 -13.53
N TYR A 20 2.32 -36.47 -12.20
CA TYR A 20 1.28 -35.90 -11.35
C TYR A 20 1.39 -34.38 -11.48
N ALA A 21 0.57 -33.79 -12.35
CA ALA A 21 0.39 -32.34 -12.36
C ALA A 21 -0.12 -31.96 -10.98
N GLN A 22 0.75 -31.35 -10.15
CA GLN A 22 0.33 -30.79 -8.89
C GLN A 22 -0.79 -29.80 -9.20
N PRO A 23 -1.95 -29.84 -8.50
CA PRO A 23 -2.92 -28.77 -8.65
C PRO A 23 -2.19 -27.47 -8.33
N SER A 24 -2.15 -26.53 -9.29
CA SER A 24 -1.61 -25.20 -9.01
C SER A 24 -2.49 -24.61 -7.93
N THR A 25 -2.00 -24.56 -6.69
CA THR A 25 -2.69 -23.88 -5.62
C THR A 25 -2.83 -22.42 -6.05
N ALA A 26 -4.07 -21.97 -6.20
CA ALA A 26 -4.34 -20.60 -6.60
C ALA A 26 -3.86 -19.69 -5.46
N LEU A 27 -2.85 -18.86 -5.70
CA LEU A 27 -2.22 -17.98 -4.72
C LEU A 27 -2.00 -16.58 -5.33
N PRO A 28 -2.05 -15.51 -4.52
CA PRO A 28 -1.57 -14.20 -4.93
C PRO A 28 -0.05 -14.23 -5.19
N ASP A 29 0.45 -13.21 -5.89
CA ASP A 29 1.88 -12.98 -6.11
C ASP A 29 2.07 -11.47 -6.22
N PHE A 30 2.74 -10.86 -5.25
CA PHE A 30 2.92 -9.43 -5.16
C PHE A 30 4.18 -8.96 -5.88
N LEU A 31 3.98 -8.03 -6.81
CA LEU A 31 5.06 -7.37 -7.52
C LEU A 31 5.07 -5.86 -7.21
N PRO A 32 6.03 -5.34 -6.41
CA PRO A 32 6.20 -3.92 -6.22
C PRO A 32 6.69 -3.22 -7.51
N ASP A 33 6.11 -2.06 -7.81
CA ASP A 33 6.38 -1.28 -9.02
C ASP A 33 7.56 -0.31 -8.80
N ALA A 34 8.77 -0.78 -9.09
CA ALA A 34 10.01 -0.01 -8.91
C ALA A 34 10.03 1.29 -9.73
N LEU A 35 9.46 1.28 -10.94
CA LEU A 35 9.43 2.45 -11.83
C LEU A 35 8.47 3.51 -11.29
N HIS A 36 7.31 3.11 -10.78
CA HIS A 36 6.37 4.03 -10.16
C HIS A 36 6.98 4.70 -8.91
N ALA A 37 7.62 3.93 -8.03
CA ALA A 37 8.34 4.46 -6.89
C ALA A 37 9.43 5.46 -7.32
N ALA A 38 10.27 5.10 -8.29
CA ALA A 38 11.32 5.98 -8.81
C ALA A 38 10.77 7.31 -9.37
N SER A 39 9.64 7.26 -10.07
CA SER A 39 9.02 8.44 -10.69
C SER A 39 8.32 9.40 -9.73
N THR A 40 8.14 9.00 -8.47
CA THR A 40 7.39 9.74 -7.44
C THR A 40 8.28 10.20 -6.28
N LEU A 41 9.60 10.07 -6.42
CA LEU A 41 10.56 10.50 -5.40
C LEU A 41 10.57 12.02 -5.24
N TYR A 42 10.49 12.51 -4.01
CA TYR A 42 10.79 13.89 -3.66
C TYR A 42 11.27 14.04 -2.20
N ILE A 43 11.98 15.14 -1.93
CA ILE A 43 12.40 15.53 -0.59
C ILE A 43 11.35 16.45 0.03
N ASP A 44 10.86 16.08 1.21
CA ASP A 44 9.94 16.90 2.00
C ASP A 44 10.54 17.21 3.38
N HIS A 45 10.02 18.25 4.04
CA HIS A 45 10.38 18.60 5.40
C HIS A 45 9.12 18.71 6.26
N VAL A 46 9.06 17.90 7.31
CA VAL A 46 7.92 17.87 8.25
C VAL A 46 8.45 18.17 9.64
N ASP A 47 7.82 19.11 10.35
CA ASP A 47 8.10 19.29 11.77
C ASP A 47 7.31 18.26 12.58
N ALA A 48 8.01 17.42 13.35
CA ALA A 48 7.41 16.42 14.21
C ALA A 48 6.41 17.01 15.23
N ALA A 49 6.51 18.31 15.54
CA ALA A 49 5.54 19.00 16.39
C ALA A 49 4.15 19.14 15.72
N GLU A 50 4.04 19.04 14.40
CA GLU A 50 2.76 19.12 13.69
C GLU A 50 1.91 17.85 13.85
N ASP A 51 2.57 16.72 14.12
CA ASP A 51 1.95 15.43 14.36
C ASP A 51 2.87 14.51 15.19
N PRO A 52 2.75 14.56 16.53
CA PRO A 52 3.54 13.71 17.43
C PRO A 52 3.32 12.21 17.22
N CYS A 53 2.23 11.80 16.58
CA CYS A 53 1.91 10.40 16.34
C CYS A 53 2.88 9.76 15.35
N LEU A 54 3.45 10.54 14.43
CA LEU A 54 4.44 10.05 13.48
C LEU A 54 5.71 9.50 14.16
N ILE A 55 6.05 9.97 15.37
CA ILE A 55 7.15 9.39 16.16
C ILE A 55 6.70 8.09 16.85
N ASN A 56 5.52 8.09 17.48
CA ASN A 56 5.00 6.91 18.18
C ASN A 56 4.79 5.73 17.23
N GLU A 57 4.42 6.04 15.99
CA GLU A 57 4.26 5.10 14.89
C GLU A 57 5.57 4.71 14.20
N GLY A 58 6.71 5.28 14.63
CA GLY A 58 8.03 4.98 14.07
C GLY A 58 8.23 5.48 12.63
N CYS A 59 7.41 6.41 12.16
CA CYS A 59 7.54 7.03 10.86
C CYS A 59 8.61 8.13 10.87
N LEU A 60 8.78 8.83 11.99
CA LEU A 60 9.86 9.77 12.23
C LEU A 60 10.82 9.21 13.27
N THR A 61 12.11 9.47 13.08
CA THR A 61 13.18 8.97 13.95
C THR A 61 13.50 9.91 15.12
N GLY A 62 12.91 11.10 15.16
CA GLY A 62 13.11 12.06 16.24
C GLY A 62 12.25 13.31 16.12
N ASN A 63 12.48 14.26 17.03
CA ASN A 63 11.80 15.54 17.10
C ASN A 63 12.35 16.57 16.08
N GLY A 64 11.65 17.71 15.99
CA GLY A 64 12.02 18.86 15.17
C GLY A 64 11.69 18.66 13.69
N THR A 65 12.23 19.54 12.84
CA THR A 65 12.09 19.40 11.39
C THR A 65 12.87 18.19 10.88
N ARG A 66 12.15 17.26 10.26
CA ARG A 66 12.66 16.01 9.69
C ARG A 66 12.70 16.11 8.17
N MET A 67 13.81 15.71 7.56
CA MET A 67 13.96 15.59 6.11
C MET A 67 13.51 14.19 5.68
N LEU A 68 12.57 14.12 4.76
CA LEU A 68 11.91 12.88 4.36
C LEU A 68 12.17 12.58 2.88
N LEU A 69 12.59 11.36 2.58
CA LEU A 69 12.56 10.81 1.23
C LEU A 69 11.20 10.16 1.00
N ARG A 70 10.31 10.86 0.28
CA ARG A 70 8.96 10.38 -0.03
C ARG A 70 8.91 9.68 -1.38
N PHE A 71 8.04 8.68 -1.50
CA PHE A 71 7.83 7.90 -2.72
C PHE A 71 6.52 7.11 -2.64
N ALA A 72 5.90 6.83 -3.77
CA ALA A 72 4.73 5.97 -3.81
C ALA A 72 5.12 4.49 -3.71
N SER A 73 4.31 3.69 -3.02
CA SER A 73 4.39 2.23 -3.06
C SER A 73 3.18 1.69 -3.81
N LYS A 74 3.39 1.23 -5.05
CA LYS A 74 2.36 0.55 -5.84
C LYS A 74 2.72 -0.93 -5.95
N VAL A 75 1.76 -1.80 -5.63
CA VAL A 75 1.97 -3.24 -5.57
C VAL A 75 0.89 -3.94 -6.38
N HIS A 76 1.31 -4.71 -7.38
CA HIS A 76 0.43 -5.49 -8.22
C HIS A 76 0.24 -6.89 -7.64
N ASN A 77 -0.98 -7.42 -7.69
CA ASN A 77 -1.18 -8.86 -7.55
C ASN A 77 -1.15 -9.49 -8.95
N ILE A 78 -0.03 -10.11 -9.31
CA ILE A 78 0.18 -10.80 -10.59
C ILE A 78 -0.04 -12.32 -10.49
N GLY A 79 -0.53 -12.79 -9.34
CA GLY A 79 -0.79 -14.20 -9.09
C GLY A 79 -2.02 -14.72 -9.84
N ASN A 80 -2.50 -15.89 -9.44
CA ASN A 80 -3.69 -16.52 -9.99
C ASN A 80 -4.84 -16.65 -8.98
N ALA A 81 -4.73 -15.95 -7.84
CA ALA A 81 -5.78 -15.78 -6.85
C ALA A 81 -5.74 -14.39 -6.22
N ASP A 82 -6.85 -14.03 -5.58
CA ASP A 82 -6.95 -12.81 -4.78
C ASP A 82 -6.14 -12.95 -3.48
N ALA A 83 -5.48 -11.87 -3.08
CA ALA A 83 -4.99 -11.74 -1.71
C ALA A 83 -6.15 -11.24 -0.85
N TYR A 84 -6.55 -11.99 0.17
CA TYR A 84 -7.68 -11.62 1.03
C TYR A 84 -7.25 -11.41 2.48
N LEU A 85 -7.46 -10.20 2.99
CA LEU A 85 -7.21 -9.82 4.37
C LEU A 85 -8.49 -9.88 5.21
N GLY A 86 -9.62 -9.47 4.62
CA GLY A 86 -10.92 -9.41 5.28
C GLY A 86 -11.23 -8.07 5.92
N LYS A 87 -12.16 -8.09 6.88
CA LYS A 87 -12.65 -6.86 7.51
C LYS A 87 -11.81 -6.52 8.73
N PRO A 88 -11.55 -5.22 9.00
CA PRO A 88 -10.99 -4.81 10.28
C PRO A 88 -11.84 -5.36 11.45
N PRO A 89 -11.22 -5.74 12.58
CA PRO A 89 -11.97 -6.32 13.68
C PRO A 89 -13.03 -5.38 14.25
N ALA A 90 -14.20 -5.93 14.61
CA ALA A 90 -15.30 -5.12 15.11
C ALA A 90 -15.09 -4.60 16.54
N ASN A 91 -14.24 -5.27 17.33
CA ASN A 91 -13.98 -4.92 18.73
C ASN A 91 -12.47 -4.85 18.99
N ARG A 92 -11.95 -3.65 19.32
CA ARG A 92 -10.53 -3.43 19.62
C ARG A 92 -9.97 -4.21 20.81
N THR A 93 -10.81 -4.64 21.75
CA THR A 93 -10.38 -5.33 22.97
C THR A 93 -10.59 -6.84 22.92
N ASP A 94 -10.99 -7.41 21.79
CA ASP A 94 -11.14 -8.86 21.67
C ASP A 94 -9.75 -9.53 21.60
N PRO A 95 -9.40 -10.44 22.53
CA PRO A 95 -8.12 -11.13 22.51
C PRO A 95 -7.94 -12.08 21.32
N ASN A 96 -9.00 -12.39 20.58
CA ASN A 96 -8.97 -13.23 19.39
C ASN A 96 -8.82 -12.44 18.09
N ASN A 97 -8.62 -11.11 18.17
CA ASN A 97 -8.32 -10.32 17.00
C ASN A 97 -7.09 -10.89 16.28
N PRO A 98 -7.13 -11.02 14.94
CA PRO A 98 -5.97 -11.53 14.22
C PRO A 98 -4.75 -10.65 14.47
N ILE A 99 -3.59 -11.28 14.73
CA ILE A 99 -2.36 -10.61 15.18
C ILE A 99 -1.83 -9.55 14.20
N TYR A 100 -2.27 -9.63 12.94
CA TYR A 100 -1.92 -8.68 11.90
C TYR A 100 -2.79 -7.43 11.91
N TRP A 101 -3.78 -7.30 12.80
CA TRP A 101 -4.48 -6.03 13.03
C TRP A 101 -3.99 -5.42 14.33
N HIS A 102 -3.67 -4.13 14.30
CA HIS A 102 -3.34 -3.36 15.49
C HIS A 102 -4.12 -2.05 15.48
N TRP A 103 -4.63 -1.67 16.66
CA TRP A 103 -5.39 -0.44 16.81
C TRP A 103 -4.41 0.72 16.93
N ASP A 104 -4.54 1.69 16.05
CA ASP A 104 -3.83 2.95 16.19
C ASP A 104 -4.66 3.90 17.06
N SER A 105 -4.15 4.18 18.26
CA SER A 105 -4.80 5.12 19.18
C SER A 105 -4.66 6.58 18.75
N CYS A 106 -3.70 6.90 17.90
CA CYS A 106 -3.48 8.26 17.42
C CYS A 106 -4.51 8.68 16.38
N HIS A 107 -4.82 7.77 15.45
CA HIS A 107 -5.77 8.02 14.37
C HIS A 107 -7.13 7.34 14.57
N GLU A 108 -7.31 6.65 15.69
CA GLU A 108 -8.55 5.97 16.08
C GLU A 108 -9.11 5.02 15.01
N HIS A 109 -8.22 4.30 14.32
CA HIS A 109 -8.58 3.28 13.35
C HIS A 109 -7.69 2.05 13.42
N TRP A 110 -8.08 1.01 12.70
CA TRP A 110 -7.25 -0.19 12.55
C TRP A 110 -6.18 0.03 11.50
N HIS A 111 -4.94 -0.28 11.88
CA HIS A 111 -3.88 -0.61 10.96
C HIS A 111 -3.75 -2.12 10.84
N PHE A 112 -3.21 -2.57 9.72
CA PHE A 112 -2.70 -3.93 9.63
C PHE A 112 -1.17 -3.92 9.57
N THR A 113 -0.57 -5.00 10.08
CA THR A 113 0.87 -5.21 10.12
C THR A 113 1.43 -4.99 8.73
N ALA A 114 2.38 -4.06 8.67
CA ALA A 114 2.95 -3.53 7.45
C ALA A 114 3.34 -4.65 6.48
N TYR A 115 2.61 -4.73 5.37
CA TYR A 115 3.02 -5.58 4.26
C TYR A 115 4.10 -4.88 3.40
N ALA A 116 4.45 -3.61 3.65
CA ALA A 116 5.53 -2.91 2.96
C ALA A 116 6.60 -2.40 3.95
N ASN A 117 7.83 -2.86 3.75
CA ASN A 117 9.01 -2.50 4.53
C ASN A 117 10.00 -1.73 3.65
N TYR A 118 10.58 -0.66 4.20
CA TYR A 118 11.47 0.24 3.45
C TYR A 118 12.87 0.22 4.05
N LYS A 119 13.88 0.10 3.19
CA LYS A 119 15.28 0.22 3.61
C LYS A 119 16.00 1.17 2.66
N LEU A 120 16.87 2.00 3.19
CA LEU A 120 17.87 2.69 2.39
C LEU A 120 19.19 1.92 2.56
N LEU A 121 19.66 1.31 1.48
CA LEU A 121 20.88 0.53 1.44
C LEU A 121 22.02 1.37 0.85
N SER A 122 23.26 1.00 1.14
CA SER A 122 24.43 1.50 0.40
C SER A 122 24.29 1.20 -1.09
N GLY A 123 24.93 2.01 -1.96
CA GLY A 123 24.84 1.86 -3.41
C GLY A 123 25.28 0.48 -3.94
N ASP A 124 26.13 -0.24 -3.19
CA ASP A 124 26.58 -1.60 -3.48
C ASP A 124 25.70 -2.69 -2.83
N LEU A 125 24.58 -2.33 -2.20
CA LEU A 125 23.63 -3.21 -1.50
C LEU A 125 24.22 -3.92 -0.27
N SER A 126 25.45 -3.60 0.15
CA SER A 126 26.15 -4.36 1.19
C SER A 126 25.67 -4.04 2.62
N ASN A 127 25.14 -2.84 2.85
CA ASN A 127 24.76 -2.36 4.18
C ASN A 127 23.39 -1.69 4.17
N GLU A 128 22.59 -1.97 5.21
CA GLU A 128 21.42 -1.17 5.56
C GLU A 128 21.88 0.10 6.27
N ILE A 129 21.52 1.27 5.73
CA ILE A 129 21.89 2.58 6.26
C ILE A 129 20.76 3.14 7.11
N LEU A 130 19.53 3.09 6.59
CA LEU A 130 18.32 3.53 7.26
C LEU A 130 17.20 2.53 7.02
N ARG A 131 16.23 2.55 7.93
CA ARG A 131 14.99 1.79 7.82
C ARG A 131 13.79 2.72 7.96
N GLY A 132 12.77 2.44 7.19
CA GLY A 132 11.44 2.97 7.36
C GLY A 132 10.42 1.86 7.21
N HIS A 133 9.15 2.20 7.39
CA HIS A 133 8.06 1.29 7.13
C HIS A 133 6.80 2.11 6.86
N LYS A 134 5.80 1.44 6.28
CA LYS A 134 4.46 1.99 6.21
C LYS A 134 3.53 1.21 7.11
N ASN A 135 2.94 1.87 8.09
CA ASN A 135 1.77 1.32 8.77
C ASN A 135 0.64 1.20 7.75
N GLY A 136 0.22 -0.04 7.44
CA GLY A 136 -0.82 -0.29 6.44
C GLY A 136 -2.17 0.22 6.96
N PHE A 137 -2.78 1.15 6.25
CA PHE A 137 -4.11 1.68 6.57
C PHE A 137 -5.24 0.79 6.00
N CYS A 138 -5.03 0.33 4.77
CA CYS A 138 -5.99 -0.38 3.95
C CYS A 138 -5.28 -1.19 2.84
N LEU A 139 -5.77 -2.39 2.56
CA LEU A 139 -5.42 -3.18 1.38
C LEU A 139 -6.64 -3.21 0.46
N GLU A 140 -6.57 -2.54 -0.68
CA GLU A 140 -7.70 -2.41 -1.61
C GLU A 140 -7.30 -2.42 -3.08
N ASP A 141 -8.30 -2.60 -3.95
CA ASP A 141 -8.13 -2.45 -5.39
C ASP A 141 -8.23 -0.95 -5.77
N LEU A 142 -7.11 -0.24 -5.86
CA LEU A 142 -7.10 1.14 -6.37
C LEU A 142 -7.18 1.23 -7.90
N GLY A 143 -6.98 0.11 -8.57
CA GLY A 143 -7.22 -0.08 -9.98
C GLY A 143 -6.77 -1.45 -10.44
N CYS A 144 -7.06 -1.77 -11.70
CA CYS A 144 -6.68 -3.04 -12.29
C CYS A 144 -5.81 -2.85 -13.54
N ASN A 145 -4.95 -3.83 -13.81
CA ASN A 145 -4.07 -3.82 -14.97
C ASN A 145 -4.85 -3.94 -16.29
N ASP A 146 -5.98 -4.65 -16.24
CA ASP A 146 -7.01 -4.64 -17.28
C ASP A 146 -8.03 -3.54 -16.96
N GLU A 147 -8.16 -2.54 -17.84
CA GLU A 147 -9.10 -1.42 -17.66
C GLU A 147 -10.58 -1.84 -17.74
N SER A 148 -10.88 -3.05 -18.24
CA SER A 148 -12.24 -3.61 -18.25
C SER A 148 -12.61 -4.33 -16.95
N LYS A 149 -11.63 -4.61 -16.09
CA LYS A 149 -11.85 -5.23 -14.80
C LYS A 149 -12.17 -4.15 -13.75
N GLU A 150 -13.31 -4.32 -13.09
CA GLU A 150 -13.71 -3.45 -12.00
C GLU A 150 -13.01 -3.84 -10.68
N PRO A 151 -12.53 -2.85 -9.90
CA PRO A 151 -12.09 -3.05 -8.52
C PRO A 151 -13.16 -3.74 -7.64
N TYR A 152 -12.74 -4.63 -6.75
CA TYR A 152 -13.63 -5.40 -5.87
C TYR A 152 -13.40 -5.12 -4.39
N TYR A 153 -12.15 -5.25 -3.92
CA TYR A 153 -11.79 -5.03 -2.52
C TYR A 153 -11.66 -3.54 -2.22
N ASN A 154 -11.98 -3.17 -0.98
CA ASN A 154 -11.91 -1.81 -0.46
C ASN A 154 -11.63 -1.85 1.05
N CYS A 155 -11.44 -0.68 1.67
CA CYS A 155 -11.06 -0.63 3.09
C CYS A 155 -12.06 -1.27 4.08
N ARG A 156 -13.32 -1.53 3.67
CA ARG A 156 -14.30 -2.25 4.51
C ARG A 156 -14.20 -3.76 4.39
N ASN A 157 -13.66 -4.28 3.28
CA ASN A 157 -13.42 -5.69 3.03
C ASN A 157 -12.14 -5.80 2.20
N GLN A 158 -11.03 -6.02 2.90
CA GLN A 158 -9.70 -5.74 2.38
C GLN A 158 -9.09 -6.94 1.64
N GLY A 159 -8.34 -6.62 0.60
CA GLY A 159 -7.71 -7.56 -0.31
C GLY A 159 -7.17 -6.87 -1.55
N VAL A 160 -6.45 -7.62 -2.38
CA VAL A 160 -6.05 -7.22 -3.73
C VAL A 160 -6.45 -8.32 -4.70
N SER A 161 -7.38 -8.00 -5.59
CA SER A 161 -7.87 -8.92 -6.61
C SER A 161 -6.74 -9.33 -7.54
N MET A 162 -6.79 -10.57 -8.04
CA MET A 162 -5.90 -11.05 -9.10
C MET A 162 -5.89 -10.07 -10.29
N GLY A 163 -4.72 -9.58 -10.70
CA GLY A 163 -4.59 -8.61 -11.80
C GLY A 163 -4.94 -7.17 -11.42
N CYS A 164 -5.20 -6.89 -10.15
CA CYS A 164 -5.36 -5.54 -9.63
C CYS A 164 -4.17 -5.10 -8.78
N TYR A 165 -4.16 -3.84 -8.35
CA TYR A 165 -3.08 -3.28 -7.56
C TYR A 165 -3.61 -2.41 -6.42
N ASP A 166 -2.84 -2.40 -5.33
CA ASP A 166 -2.93 -1.42 -4.27
C ASP A 166 -1.85 -0.34 -4.45
N MET A 167 -2.10 0.87 -3.98
CA MET A 167 -1.18 2.00 -4.14
C MET A 167 -1.24 3.02 -3.01
N TYR A 168 -0.12 3.13 -2.31
CA TYR A 168 0.14 4.21 -1.38
C TYR A 168 0.90 5.35 -2.07
N ASP A 169 0.18 6.33 -2.63
CA ASP A 169 0.78 7.60 -3.07
C ASP A 169 1.65 8.29 -2.02
N GLU A 170 2.65 8.98 -2.54
CA GLU A 170 3.77 9.65 -1.88
C GLU A 170 3.38 10.80 -0.94
N THR A 171 2.13 11.26 -0.97
CA THR A 171 1.62 12.34 -0.10
C THR A 171 1.05 11.82 1.22
N LEU A 172 0.85 10.49 1.35
CA LEU A 172 0.32 9.92 2.58
C LEU A 172 1.25 10.08 3.79
N PRO A 173 0.70 10.15 5.00
CA PRO A 173 1.44 9.98 6.24
C PRO A 173 2.18 8.63 6.28
N CYS A 174 3.40 8.64 6.82
CA CYS A 174 4.32 7.52 6.93
C CYS A 174 4.76 6.89 5.59
N GLN A 175 4.54 7.57 4.46
CA GLN A 175 4.93 7.09 3.14
C GLN A 175 6.31 7.65 2.74
N TRP A 176 7.33 7.33 3.53
CA TRP A 176 8.70 7.86 3.39
C TRP A 176 9.76 7.01 4.12
N ILE A 177 11.03 7.38 3.93
CA ILE A 177 12.13 7.13 4.87
C ILE A 177 12.56 8.49 5.47
N ASP A 178 12.69 8.57 6.79
CA ASP A 178 13.29 9.73 7.46
C ASP A 178 14.82 9.69 7.22
N VAL A 179 15.31 10.67 6.46
CA VAL A 179 16.72 10.79 6.04
C VAL A 179 17.43 11.95 6.74
N THR A 180 16.84 12.49 7.81
CA THR A 180 17.37 13.66 8.54
C THR A 180 18.83 13.46 8.94
N ASP A 181 19.15 12.30 9.50
CA ASP A 181 20.47 12.01 10.05
C ASP A 181 21.38 11.28 9.03
N LEU A 182 20.94 11.15 7.77
CA LEU A 182 21.73 10.50 6.72
C LEU A 182 23.09 11.19 6.51
N HIS A 183 23.12 12.51 6.67
CA HIS A 183 24.34 13.33 6.57
C HIS A 183 25.42 13.00 7.61
N LEU A 184 25.06 12.28 8.68
CA LEU A 184 26.00 11.81 9.70
C LEU A 184 26.67 10.48 9.31
N THR A 185 26.21 9.82 8.25
CA THR A 185 26.78 8.56 7.77
C THR A 185 28.20 8.80 7.25
N PRO A 186 29.21 7.99 7.65
CA PRO A 186 30.56 8.13 7.15
C PRO A 186 30.64 8.10 5.62
N GLY A 187 31.31 9.08 5.01
CA GLY A 187 31.43 9.18 3.55
C GLY A 187 30.19 9.73 2.84
N TYR A 188 29.19 10.23 3.57
CA TYR A 188 28.05 10.93 2.97
C TYR A 188 28.51 12.15 2.16
N THR A 189 27.97 12.24 0.95
CA THR A 189 27.87 13.44 0.13
C THR A 189 26.46 13.49 -0.44
N ALA A 190 26.01 14.66 -0.91
CA ALA A 190 24.72 14.73 -1.60
C ALA A 190 24.69 13.88 -2.89
N GLN A 191 25.86 13.48 -3.41
CA GLN A 191 26.03 12.69 -4.62
C GLN A 191 26.34 11.22 -4.33
N THR A 192 26.30 10.81 -3.06
CA THR A 192 26.45 9.40 -2.69
C THR A 192 25.26 8.60 -3.23
N GLU A 193 25.57 7.50 -3.93
CA GLU A 193 24.57 6.57 -4.44
C GLU A 193 24.06 5.66 -3.32
N TYR A 194 22.75 5.54 -3.23
CA TYR A 194 22.02 4.63 -2.36
C TYR A 194 21.06 3.76 -3.17
N VAL A 195 20.54 2.72 -2.54
CA VAL A 195 19.41 1.96 -3.07
C VAL A 195 18.24 1.99 -2.09
N LEU A 196 17.13 2.58 -2.51
CA LEU A 196 15.85 2.40 -1.82
C LEU A 196 15.34 0.98 -2.14
N GLN A 197 15.14 0.19 -1.09
CA GLN A 197 14.49 -1.10 -1.17
C GLN A 197 13.05 -1.00 -0.65
N VAL A 198 12.10 -1.46 -1.45
CA VAL A 198 10.70 -1.67 -1.05
C VAL A 198 10.43 -3.16 -1.05
N ALA A 199 10.27 -3.75 0.13
CA ALA A 199 10.00 -5.17 0.31
C ALA A 199 8.54 -5.40 0.71
N ILE A 200 7.87 -6.26 -0.03
CA ILE A 200 6.47 -6.59 0.16
C ILE A 200 6.33 -7.94 0.86
N ASN A 201 5.41 -8.03 1.81
CA ASN A 201 5.08 -9.23 2.56
C ASN A 201 6.32 -9.94 3.16
N GLU A 202 7.31 -9.18 3.63
CA GLU A 202 8.58 -9.71 4.18
C GLU A 202 8.34 -10.68 5.36
N ALA A 203 7.25 -10.50 6.11
CA ALA A 203 6.84 -11.37 7.20
C ALA A 203 6.11 -12.67 6.75
N GLY A 204 5.83 -12.83 5.45
CA GLY A 204 5.12 -14.00 4.90
C GLY A 204 3.69 -14.13 5.39
N PHE A 205 3.01 -12.99 5.60
CA PHE A 205 1.63 -12.94 6.08
C PHE A 205 0.64 -13.50 5.05
N PHE A 206 0.78 -13.09 3.78
CA PHE A 206 0.04 -13.71 2.68
C PHE A 206 0.83 -14.91 2.15
N PRO A 207 0.20 -16.08 1.93
CA PRO A 207 0.83 -17.13 1.15
C PRO A 207 0.88 -16.70 -0.32
N GLU A 208 2.06 -16.76 -0.93
CA GLU A 208 2.26 -16.31 -2.31
C GLU A 208 2.81 -17.41 -3.21
N GLY A 209 2.47 -17.34 -4.50
CA GLY A 209 2.97 -18.27 -5.52
C GLY A 209 4.46 -18.08 -5.82
N ASN A 210 4.95 -16.86 -5.68
CA ASN A 210 6.35 -16.49 -5.81
C ASN A 210 6.67 -15.39 -4.79
N ILE A 211 7.72 -15.59 -4.01
CA ILE A 211 8.20 -14.59 -3.03
C ILE A 211 9.52 -13.95 -3.45
N ALA A 212 10.15 -14.44 -4.52
CA ALA A 212 11.48 -14.00 -4.96
C ALA A 212 11.44 -12.63 -5.66
N ASN A 213 10.25 -12.18 -6.06
CA ASN A 213 9.96 -10.92 -6.74
C ASN A 213 9.30 -9.87 -5.82
N ASN A 214 9.18 -10.14 -4.52
CA ASN A 214 8.57 -9.24 -3.54
C ASN A 214 9.39 -7.98 -3.24
N VAL A 215 10.55 -7.81 -3.88
CA VAL A 215 11.48 -6.72 -3.57
C VAL A 215 11.74 -5.88 -4.81
N ALA A 216 11.48 -4.58 -4.69
CA ALA A 216 11.89 -3.57 -5.65
C ALA A 216 13.13 -2.82 -5.13
N HIS A 217 14.11 -2.60 -6.01
CA HIS A 217 15.29 -1.78 -5.76
C HIS A 217 15.28 -0.56 -6.67
N ILE A 218 15.46 0.62 -6.09
CA ILE A 218 15.46 1.90 -6.78
C ILE A 218 16.76 2.61 -6.45
N LYS A 219 17.56 2.96 -7.47
CA LYS A 219 18.75 3.79 -7.26
C LYS A 219 18.34 5.20 -6.87
N VAL A 220 18.97 5.74 -5.84
CA VAL A 220 18.69 7.08 -5.32
C VAL A 220 19.99 7.83 -5.06
N VAL A 221 20.07 9.06 -5.56
CA VAL A 221 21.10 10.05 -5.20
C VAL A 221 20.38 11.22 -4.57
N ILE A 222 20.55 11.44 -3.27
CA ILE A 222 19.73 12.38 -2.49
C ILE A 222 19.77 13.81 -3.06
N GLY A 223 20.93 14.24 -3.54
CA GLY A 223 21.12 15.55 -4.17
C GLY A 223 20.43 15.73 -5.52
N ASP A 224 20.01 14.65 -6.16
CA ASP A 224 19.30 14.66 -7.46
C ASP A 224 17.77 14.51 -7.27
N VAL A 225 17.31 14.19 -6.06
CA VAL A 225 15.88 14.07 -5.75
C VAL A 225 15.25 15.47 -5.69
N PRO A 226 14.15 15.73 -6.44
CA PRO A 226 13.54 17.05 -6.46
C PRO A 226 12.95 17.42 -5.09
N PRO A 227 12.97 18.69 -4.69
CA PRO A 227 12.29 19.12 -3.47
C PRO A 227 10.77 19.12 -3.66
N TYR A 228 10.03 19.02 -2.56
CA TYR A 228 8.59 19.22 -2.56
C TYR A 228 8.24 20.63 -3.05
N THR A 229 7.32 20.71 -4.01
CA THR A 229 6.84 21.99 -4.56
C THR A 229 5.34 22.22 -4.33
N GLY A 230 4.69 21.38 -3.52
CA GLY A 230 3.27 21.49 -3.20
C GLY A 230 3.01 22.32 -1.93
N PRO A 231 1.73 22.43 -1.50
CA PRO A 231 1.37 23.11 -0.27
C PRO A 231 1.83 22.32 0.97
N SER A 232 2.38 23.01 1.97
CA SER A 232 2.75 22.43 3.27
C SER A 232 1.56 21.76 3.97
N LEU A 233 1.82 20.83 4.91
CA LEU A 233 0.77 20.19 5.71
C LEU A 233 -0.11 21.23 6.43
N ALA A 234 0.48 22.31 6.94
CA ALA A 234 -0.24 23.44 7.52
C ALA A 234 -1.13 24.19 6.50
N GLU A 235 -0.72 24.29 5.24
CA GLU A 235 -1.55 24.86 4.16
C GLU A 235 -2.68 23.92 3.76
N VAL A 236 -2.43 22.61 3.66
CA VAL A 236 -3.46 21.60 3.40
C VAL A 236 -4.53 21.61 4.51
N ARG A 237 -4.12 21.68 5.78
CA ARG A 237 -5.03 21.80 6.93
C ARG A 237 -5.85 23.10 6.90
N ARG A 238 -5.24 24.24 6.53
CA ARG A 238 -5.91 25.55 6.42
C ARG A 238 -6.85 25.67 5.23
N MET A 239 -6.57 24.97 4.13
CA MET A 239 -7.43 24.96 2.94
C MET A 239 -8.77 24.24 3.17
N GLY A 240 -8.91 23.55 4.31
CA GLY A 240 -10.06 22.72 4.62
C GLY A 240 -10.07 21.48 3.72
N ALA A 241 -9.94 20.29 4.30
CA ALA A 241 -10.29 19.08 3.56
C ALA A 241 -11.77 19.23 3.15
N PRO A 242 -12.13 19.27 1.85
CA PRO A 242 -13.51 19.45 1.46
C PRO A 242 -14.35 18.32 2.03
N ASP A 243 -15.41 18.75 2.69
CA ASP A 243 -16.34 17.94 3.43
C ASP A 243 -16.74 16.69 2.64
N GLY A 244 -16.57 15.52 3.26
CA GLY A 244 -17.23 14.31 2.81
C GLY A 244 -18.73 14.38 3.11
N PRO A 245 -19.55 13.52 2.49
CA PRO A 245 -21.01 13.58 2.59
C PRO A 245 -21.48 13.31 4.02
N GLU A 246 -22.13 14.29 4.65
CA GLU A 246 -22.77 14.22 5.97
C GLU A 246 -23.48 12.88 6.18
N GLY A 247 -23.21 12.24 7.30
CA GLY A 247 -23.82 10.99 7.68
C GLY A 247 -24.34 11.08 9.10
N GLY A 248 -25.66 11.05 9.23
CA GLY A 248 -26.35 10.37 10.33
C GLY A 248 -26.58 11.16 11.62
N ASP A 249 -27.81 11.64 11.75
CA ASP A 249 -28.46 12.25 12.91
C ASP A 249 -28.11 11.68 14.31
N GLY A 250 -27.91 12.62 15.25
CA GLY A 250 -28.04 12.43 16.70
C GLY A 250 -28.62 13.73 17.31
N PRO A 251 -29.49 13.64 18.33
CA PRO A 251 -30.62 14.56 18.49
C PRO A 251 -30.20 15.90 19.11
N ARG A 252 -30.53 17.00 18.44
CA ARG A 252 -30.61 18.32 19.09
C ARG A 252 -32.06 18.77 19.15
N GLY A 253 -32.54 18.91 20.37
CA GLY A 253 -33.87 19.40 20.66
C GLY A 253 -34.03 20.90 20.42
N GLY A 254 -35.29 21.27 20.20
CA GLY A 254 -35.87 22.52 20.70
C GLY A 254 -35.68 23.77 19.84
N GLY A 255 -36.78 24.21 19.21
CA GLY A 255 -37.04 25.65 19.05
C GLY A 255 -37.54 26.12 17.68
N GLY A 256 -38.84 25.94 17.43
CA GLY A 256 -39.80 26.87 16.79
C GLY A 256 -39.42 27.73 15.57
N GLY A 257 -40.28 27.68 14.55
CA GLY A 257 -40.39 28.75 13.53
C GLY A 257 -41.05 28.28 12.24
N VAL A 258 -42.24 28.80 11.98
CA VAL A 258 -43.24 28.39 10.98
C VAL A 258 -43.07 29.01 9.58
N ASP A 259 -43.70 28.34 8.60
CA ASP A 259 -44.30 28.80 7.32
C ASP A 259 -43.50 28.82 6.01
N GLY A 260 -44.07 28.18 4.96
CA GLY A 260 -44.00 28.72 3.59
C GLY A 260 -43.80 27.76 2.40
N ALA A 261 -44.88 27.05 2.02
CA ALA A 261 -45.21 26.35 0.77
C ALA A 261 -44.37 26.52 -0.54
N GLY A 262 -44.13 25.37 -1.22
CA GLY A 262 -44.72 25.05 -2.53
C GLY A 262 -43.90 25.31 -3.81
N GLY A 263 -43.71 24.26 -4.64
CA GLY A 263 -43.41 24.42 -6.08
C GLY A 263 -42.64 23.26 -6.72
N ALA A 264 -43.34 22.42 -7.49
CA ALA A 264 -42.80 21.31 -8.28
C ALA A 264 -42.46 21.73 -9.72
N GLY A 265 -41.66 20.89 -10.41
CA GLY A 265 -41.36 20.93 -11.85
C GLY A 265 -39.86 20.96 -12.12
N GLU A 266 -39.27 20.27 -13.10
CA GLU A 266 -39.68 19.30 -14.11
C GLU A 266 -38.36 18.77 -14.70
N ALA A 267 -38.37 17.55 -15.22
CA ALA A 267 -37.20 16.90 -15.81
C ALA A 267 -37.11 17.16 -17.33
N MET A 268 -35.94 17.56 -17.82
CA MET A 268 -35.39 17.35 -19.18
C MET A 268 -33.85 17.45 -19.03
N GLY A 269 -32.96 16.68 -19.64
CA GLY A 269 -33.00 15.89 -20.85
C GLY A 269 -31.72 16.19 -21.65
N ALA A 270 -30.89 15.16 -21.88
CA ALA A 270 -29.76 15.06 -22.82
C ALA A 270 -28.38 15.67 -22.45
N SER A 271 -27.34 14.82 -22.46
CA SER A 271 -26.34 14.83 -23.53
C SER A 271 -25.25 13.77 -23.31
N SER A 272 -25.10 12.90 -24.31
CA SER A 272 -24.18 11.77 -24.44
C SER A 272 -22.71 12.16 -24.66
N ALA A 273 -22.26 13.27 -24.08
CA ALA A 273 -20.86 13.74 -24.14
C ALA A 273 -20.08 13.52 -22.83
N GLY A 274 -20.74 13.09 -21.75
CA GLY A 274 -20.14 12.93 -20.41
C GLY A 274 -19.32 11.65 -20.18
N ALA A 275 -19.47 10.63 -21.03
CA ALA A 275 -18.93 9.29 -20.78
C ALA A 275 -17.39 9.19 -20.94
N ARG A 276 -16.74 10.12 -21.66
CA ARG A 276 -15.26 10.15 -21.81
C ARG A 276 -14.55 11.10 -20.84
N MET A 277 -15.27 11.98 -20.14
CA MET A 277 -14.72 12.76 -19.02
C MET A 277 -14.86 12.03 -17.67
N GLY A 278 -15.70 10.99 -17.58
CA GLY A 278 -15.94 10.22 -16.36
C GLY A 278 -14.70 9.52 -15.82
N ALA A 279 -13.92 8.87 -16.68
CA ALA A 279 -12.72 8.12 -16.28
C ALA A 279 -11.56 9.02 -15.79
N ARG A 280 -11.48 10.28 -16.25
CA ARG A 280 -10.44 11.24 -15.82
C ARG A 280 -10.76 11.96 -14.51
N ARG A 281 -12.03 11.96 -14.05
CA ARG A 281 -12.42 12.52 -12.75
C ARG A 281 -12.43 11.51 -11.61
N LEU A 282 -12.42 10.21 -11.90
CA LEU A 282 -12.33 9.13 -10.90
C LEU A 282 -10.90 8.88 -10.39
N ARG A 283 -9.86 9.37 -11.07
CA ARG A 283 -8.45 9.34 -10.62
C ARG A 283 -8.04 10.48 -9.66
N LYS A 284 -8.90 11.47 -9.43
CA LYS A 284 -8.63 12.57 -8.47
C LYS A 284 -9.27 12.24 -7.13
N ARG A 285 -8.61 11.41 -6.32
CA ARG A 285 -8.84 11.20 -4.88
C ARG A 285 -8.22 9.84 -4.50
N LYS A 286 -7.09 9.84 -3.76
CA LYS A 286 -7.29 9.23 -2.45
C LYS A 286 -8.36 10.05 -1.78
N GLN A 287 -9.39 9.38 -1.31
CA GLN A 287 -10.57 9.98 -0.73
C GLN A 287 -10.17 10.83 0.49
N PHE A 288 -9.72 12.06 0.25
CA PHE A 288 -9.91 13.28 1.04
C PHE A 288 -9.84 13.16 2.56
N TYR A 289 -8.91 12.43 3.20
CA TYR A 289 -9.00 12.32 4.67
C TYR A 289 -10.42 11.85 5.10
N ARG A 290 -11.15 11.13 4.24
CA ARG A 290 -12.60 11.34 4.15
C ARG A 290 -13.35 10.36 5.03
N LYS A 291 -13.39 10.80 6.29
CA LYS A 291 -14.30 10.47 7.39
C LYS A 291 -13.85 9.32 8.29
N ALA A 292 -13.06 9.65 9.29
CA ALA A 292 -13.58 9.67 10.65
C ALA A 292 -12.74 10.59 11.56
N VAL A 293 -13.25 11.38 12.51
CA VAL A 293 -14.62 11.54 13.05
C VAL A 293 -15.45 10.27 13.15
#